data_AF-A0A3B8WC48-F1
#
_entry.id   AF-A0A3B8WC48-F1
#
_cell.length_a   1.000
_cell.length_b   1.000
_cell.length_c   1.000
_cell.angle_alpha   90.00
_cell.angle_beta   90.00
_cell.angle_gamma   90.00
#
_symmetry.space_group_name_H-M   'P 1'
#
loop_
_entity.id
_entity.type
_entity.pdbx_description
1 polymer ?
#
loop_
_entity_poly.entity_id
_entity_poly.type
_entity_poly.pdbx_seq_one_letter_code
_entity_poly.pdbx_strand_id
1 'polypeptide(L)'
;NRYLSVDLLRGLTVALMIVVNSLGSYELAWSPLLHSEWHGYTLTDLIFPSFLFVVGNSIALSLPRYSHEGARAVLWKIGKRTFLIFLIGFLLGWFPFFNYVDGVLTFKSWETVRIFGVLQRIALAYGMGALLVYFFSTRA
;
A
#
# COMPACT_ATOMS: atom_id res chain seq x y z
N ASN A 1 22.07 11.60 0.94
CA ASN A 1 21.51 11.83 -0.41
C ASN A 1 20.12 11.22 -0.52
N ARG A 2 19.18 11.96 -1.12
CA ARG A 2 17.84 11.49 -1.47
C ARG A 2 17.93 10.90 -2.88
N TYR A 3 17.51 9.66 -3.08
CA TYR A 3 17.55 9.03 -4.39
C TYR A 3 16.34 9.49 -5.22
N LEU A 4 16.55 10.49 -6.07
CA LEU A 4 15.51 11.08 -6.92
C LEU A 4 14.78 10.02 -7.74
N SER A 5 15.50 9.04 -8.28
CA SER A 5 14.94 7.95 -9.08
C SER A 5 13.91 7.10 -8.31
N VAL A 6 14.13 6.88 -7.01
CA VAL A 6 13.23 6.09 -6.16
C VAL A 6 11.94 6.87 -5.87
N ASP A 7 12.06 8.17 -5.60
CA ASP A 7 10.89 9.03 -5.38
C ASP A 7 10.06 9.21 -6.66
N LEU A 8 10.72 9.37 -7.82
CA LEU A 8 10.06 9.45 -9.13
C LEU A 8 9.32 8.16 -9.47
N LEU A 9 9.96 7.01 -9.27
CA LEU A 9 9.34 5.71 -9.57
C LEU A 9 8.12 5.45 -8.67
N ARG A 10 8.21 5.80 -7.38
CA ARG A 10 7.05 5.74 -6.47
C ARG A 10 5.93 6.67 -6.95
N GLY A 11 6.24 7.90 -7.34
CA GLY A 11 5.26 8.84 -7.89
C GLY A 11 4.58 8.32 -9.16
N LEU A 12 5.37 7.75 -10.08
CA LEU A 12 4.86 7.15 -11.31
C LEU A 12 3.90 5.99 -11.03
N THR A 13 4.26 5.07 -10.12
CA THR A 13 3.38 3.95 -9.77
C THR A 13 2.05 4.40 -9.15
N VAL A 14 2.05 5.49 -8.36
CA VAL A 14 0.82 6.07 -7.82
C VAL A 14 -0.01 6.74 -8.91
N ALA A 15 0.63 7.49 -9.81
CA ALA A 15 -0.05 8.11 -10.96
C ALA A 15 -0.73 7.06 -11.84
N LEU A 16 -0.02 5.97 -12.17
CA LEU A 16 -0.58 4.85 -12.93
C LEU A 16 -1.75 4.18 -12.18
N MET A 17 -1.63 4.01 -10.85
CA MET A 17 -2.71 3.45 -10.04
C MET A 17 -3.97 4.33 -10.07
N ILE A 18 -3.83 5.65 -10.07
CA ILE A 18 -4.96 6.58 -10.22
C ILE A 18 -5.57 6.46 -11.62
N VAL A 19 -4.74 6.50 -12.67
CA VAL A 19 -5.20 6.40 -14.06
C VAL A 19 -6.02 5.13 -14.29
N VAL A 20 -5.55 3.99 -13.79
CA VAL A 20 -6.25 2.70 -13.94
C VAL A 20 -7.53 2.64 -13.11
N ASN A 21 -7.52 3.18 -11.88
CA ASN A 21 -8.71 3.16 -11.02
C ASN A 21 -9.76 4.20 -11.43
N SER A 22 -9.42 5.19 -12.25
CA SER A 22 -10.32 6.26 -12.72
C SER A 22 -10.83 6.05 -14.15
N LEU A 23 -10.71 4.85 -14.70
CA LEU A 23 -11.32 4.50 -15.99
C LEU A 23 -12.85 4.50 -15.82
N GLY A 24 -13.50 5.55 -16.35
CA GLY A 24 -14.93 5.79 -16.12
C GLY A 24 -15.85 4.70 -16.68
N SER A 25 -15.50 4.09 -17.81
CA SER A 25 -16.25 2.98 -18.41
C SER A 25 -15.29 1.90 -18.91
N TYR A 26 -15.52 0.66 -18.44
CA TYR A 26 -14.74 -0.51 -18.85
C TYR A 26 -14.83 -0.79 -20.35
N GLU A 27 -15.92 -0.34 -21.01
CA GLU A 27 -16.15 -0.54 -22.45
C GLU A 27 -15.44 0.46 -23.37
N LEU A 28 -15.03 1.63 -22.88
CA LEU A 28 -14.19 2.60 -23.62
C LEU A 28 -12.72 2.58 -23.18
N ALA A 29 -12.38 1.76 -22.18
CA ALA A 29 -11.04 1.67 -21.66
C ALA A 29 -10.10 1.02 -22.69
N TRP A 30 -8.98 1.67 -22.96
CA TRP A 30 -7.92 1.16 -23.83
C TRP A 30 -7.46 -0.22 -23.31
N SER A 31 -7.47 -1.25 -24.17
CA SER A 31 -7.32 -2.67 -23.79
C SER A 31 -6.13 -3.00 -22.84
N PRO A 32 -4.94 -2.39 -22.95
CA PRO A 32 -3.83 -2.52 -22.00
C PRO A 32 -4.05 -1.97 -20.57
N LEU A 33 -5.07 -1.13 -20.37
CA LEU A 33 -5.43 -0.52 -19.08
C LEU A 33 -6.52 -1.32 -18.34
N LEU A 34 -6.96 -2.44 -18.91
CA LEU A 34 -7.87 -3.39 -18.27
C LEU A 34 -7.04 -4.54 -17.67
N HIS A 35 -7.53 -5.10 -16.56
CA HIS A 35 -6.95 -6.35 -16.04
C HIS A 35 -7.25 -7.49 -17.01
N SER A 36 -6.27 -8.37 -17.21
CA SER A 36 -6.54 -9.61 -17.92
C SER A 36 -7.44 -10.52 -17.08
N GLU A 37 -8.42 -11.18 -17.70
CA GLU A 37 -9.35 -12.07 -16.99
C GLU A 37 -8.68 -13.36 -16.47
N TRP A 38 -7.62 -13.86 -17.13
CA TRP A 38 -7.00 -15.13 -16.71
C TRP A 38 -5.56 -15.34 -17.20
N HIS A 39 -5.32 -15.24 -18.51
CA HIS A 39 -4.01 -15.41 -19.13
C HIS A 39 -3.70 -14.18 -19.99
N GLY A 40 -3.01 -13.23 -19.39
CA GLY A 40 -2.53 -12.02 -20.05
C GLY A 40 -1.60 -11.25 -19.14
N TYR A 41 -0.74 -10.45 -19.77
CA TYR A 41 0.20 -9.57 -19.07
C TYR A 41 -0.17 -8.14 -19.48
N THR A 42 -0.93 -7.45 -18.64
CA THR A 42 -1.30 -6.06 -18.88
C THR A 42 -0.52 -5.13 -17.97
N LEU A 43 -0.40 -3.87 -18.38
CA LEU A 43 0.38 -2.89 -17.64
C LEU A 43 -0.19 -2.67 -16.23
N THR A 44 -1.49 -2.86 -16.06
CA THR A 44 -2.19 -2.68 -14.78
C THR A 44 -1.76 -3.64 -13.69
N ASP A 45 -1.46 -4.88 -14.08
CA ASP A 45 -1.14 -5.96 -13.15
C ASP A 45 0.27 -5.77 -12.57
N LEU A 46 1.14 -5.04 -13.29
CA LEU A 46 2.51 -4.76 -12.90
C LEU A 46 2.66 -3.57 -11.95
N ILE A 47 1.63 -2.72 -11.84
CA ILE A 47 1.67 -1.52 -10.99
C ILE A 47 1.88 -1.90 -9.52
N PHE A 48 1.11 -2.88 -9.03
CA PHE A 48 1.19 -3.29 -7.64
C PHE A 48 2.53 -3.97 -7.27
N PRO A 49 3.04 -4.95 -8.04
CA PRO A 49 4.38 -5.52 -7.83
C PRO A 49 5.50 -4.47 -7.87
N SER A 50 5.44 -3.55 -8.84
CA SER A 50 6.44 -2.48 -8.99
C SER A 50 6.42 -1.54 -7.80
N PHE A 51 5.25 -1.15 -7.33
CA PHE A 51 5.10 -0.33 -6.13
C PHE A 51 5.72 -1.01 -4.91
N LEU A 52 5.44 -2.31 -4.70
CA LEU A 52 5.96 -3.05 -3.56
C LEU A 52 7.50 -3.19 -3.61
N PHE A 53 8.07 -3.42 -4.80
CA PHE A 53 9.52 -3.47 -4.99
C PHE A 53 10.20 -2.15 -4.62
N VAL A 54 9.62 -1.02 -5.03
CA VAL A 54 10.17 0.32 -4.73
C VAL A 54 10.09 0.64 -3.24
N VAL A 55 8.97 0.29 -2.60
CA VAL A 55 8.82 0.40 -1.14
C VAL A 55 9.87 -0.43 -0.43
N GLY A 56 10.12 -1.67 -0.87
CA GLY A 56 11.17 -2.55 -0.33
C GLY A 56 12.57 -1.96 -0.45
N ASN A 57 12.94 -1.46 -1.63
CA ASN A 57 14.23 -0.79 -1.84
C ASN A 57 14.40 0.45 -0.96
N SER A 58 13.32 1.23 -0.79
CA SER A 58 13.33 2.42 0.08
C SER A 58 13.60 2.06 1.54
N ILE A 59 13.10 0.91 2.01
CA ILE A 59 13.38 0.40 3.36
C ILE A 59 14.87 0.07 3.49
N ALA A 60 15.42 -0.74 2.58
CA ALA A 60 16.83 -1.13 2.61
C ALA A 60 17.79 0.07 2.60
N LEU A 61 17.48 1.10 1.81
CA LEU A 61 18.31 2.32 1.73
C LEU A 61 18.16 3.26 2.94
N SER A 62 17.04 3.19 3.66
CA SER A 62 16.78 4.08 4.81
C SER A 62 17.26 3.51 6.14
N LEU A 63 17.41 2.19 6.25
CA LEU A 63 17.78 1.52 7.50
C LEU A 63 19.18 1.87 8.05
N PRO A 64 20.24 2.00 7.24
CA PRO A 64 21.57 2.41 7.73
C PRO A 64 21.56 3.77 8.43
N ARG A 65 20.60 4.65 8.08
CA ARG A 65 20.43 5.96 8.71
C ARG A 65 19.89 5.88 10.14
N TYR A 66 19.26 4.77 10.49
CA TYR A 66 18.71 4.51 11.82
C TYR A 66 19.62 3.61 12.67
N SER A 67 20.79 3.23 12.15
CA SER A 67 21.78 2.41 12.87
C SER A 67 22.32 3.09 14.13
N HIS A 68 22.31 4.43 14.17
CA HIS A 68 22.69 5.24 15.33
C HIS A 68 21.57 5.38 16.37
N GLU A 69 20.35 4.96 16.04
CA GLU A 69 19.22 4.96 16.97
C GLU A 69 19.10 3.59 17.64
N GLY A 70 18.81 3.56 18.95
CA GLY A 70 18.66 2.29 19.67
C GLY A 70 17.56 1.41 19.08
N ALA A 71 17.75 0.08 19.16
CA ALA A 71 16.86 -0.93 18.56
C ALA A 71 15.36 -0.71 18.85
N ARG A 72 15.04 -0.29 20.08
CA ARG A 72 13.66 -0.01 20.51
C ARG A 72 13.03 1.16 19.74
N ALA A 73 13.80 2.20 19.42
CA ALA A 73 13.31 3.37 18.69
C ALA A 73 12.99 3.00 17.22
N VAL A 74 13.84 2.20 16.59
CA VAL A 74 13.64 1.72 15.21
C VAL A 74 12.41 0.82 15.11
N LEU A 75 12.28 -0.16 16.01
CA LEU A 75 11.11 -1.05 16.06
C LEU A 75 9.81 -0.28 16.33
N TRP A 76 9.84 0.73 17.22
CA TRP A 76 8.68 1.58 17.48
C TRP A 76 8.26 2.38 16.24
N LYS A 77 9.23 2.94 15.49
CA LYS A 77 8.95 3.66 14.23
C LYS A 77 8.34 2.74 13.18
N ILE A 78 8.89 1.54 12.99
CA ILE A 78 8.35 0.54 12.06
C ILE A 78 6.92 0.16 12.47
N GLY A 79 6.72 -0.23 13.74
CA GLY A 79 5.42 -0.63 14.27
C GLY A 79 4.37 0.48 14.14
N LYS A 80 4.70 1.71 14.55
CA LYS A 80 3.81 2.87 14.42
C LYS A 80 3.41 3.10 12.96
N ARG A 81 4.35 3.03 12.02
CA ARG A 81 4.06 3.26 10.59
C ARG A 81 3.19 2.15 9.99
N THR A 82 3.51 0.89 10.25
CA THR A 82 2.69 -0.26 9.85
C THR A 82 1.27 -0.12 10.39
N PHE A 83 1.13 0.20 11.68
CA PHE A 83 -0.16 0.38 12.33
C PHE A 83 -0.96 1.55 11.73
N LEU A 84 -0.34 2.71 11.50
CA LEU A 84 -1.03 3.84 10.87
C LEU A 84 -1.54 3.50 9.47
N ILE A 85 -0.72 2.84 8.63
CA ILE A 85 -1.13 2.46 7.27
C ILE A 85 -2.31 1.48 7.32
N PHE A 86 -2.24 0.50 8.22
CA PHE A 86 -3.31 -0.47 8.43
C PHE A 86 -4.59 0.21 8.90
N LEU A 87 -4.50 1.09 9.91
CA LEU A 87 -5.63 1.81 10.48
C LEU A 87 -6.30 2.71 9.45
N ILE A 88 -5.52 3.47 8.67
CA ILE A 88 -6.04 4.31 7.59
C ILE A 88 -6.77 3.44 6.55
N GLY A 89 -6.20 2.31 6.15
CA GLY A 89 -6.86 1.39 5.21
C GLY A 89 -8.16 0.81 5.74
N PHE A 90 -8.19 0.48 7.03
CA PHE A 90 -9.39 -0.01 7.69
C PHE A 90 -10.48 1.07 7.75
N LEU A 91 -10.13 2.28 8.19
CA LEU A 91 -11.07 3.40 8.28
C LEU A 91 -11.62 3.81 6.91
N LEU A 92 -10.78 3.82 5.87
CA LEU A 92 -11.23 4.08 4.50
C LEU A 92 -12.18 2.98 3.98
N GLY A 93 -11.94 1.71 4.33
CA GLY A 93 -12.85 0.62 3.97
C GLY A 93 -14.19 0.65 4.74
N TRP A 94 -14.19 1.25 5.93
CA TRP A 94 -15.39 1.45 6.74
C TRP A 94 -16.18 2.71 6.34
N PHE A 95 -15.55 3.66 5.65
CA PHE A 95 -16.23 4.84 5.11
C PHE A 95 -17.20 4.48 3.96
N PRO A 96 -18.43 5.04 3.91
CA PRO A 96 -19.09 5.89 4.90
C PRO A 96 -19.56 5.08 6.12
N PHE A 97 -19.12 5.51 7.31
CA PHE A 97 -19.41 4.84 8.61
C PHE A 97 -20.90 4.72 8.93
N PHE A 98 -21.71 5.59 8.30
CA PHE A 98 -23.14 5.69 8.46
C PHE A 98 -23.82 5.46 7.11
N ASN A 99 -24.89 4.68 7.10
CA ASN A 99 -25.78 4.58 5.95
C ASN A 99 -27.15 5.16 6.32
N TYR A 100 -27.73 5.89 5.37
CA TYR A 100 -29.12 6.31 5.45
C TYR A 100 -29.97 5.23 4.81
N VAL A 101 -30.68 4.48 5.64
CA VAL A 101 -31.68 3.50 5.22
C VAL A 101 -32.98 3.91 5.91
N ASP A 102 -34.04 4.14 5.13
CA ASP A 102 -35.39 4.47 5.61
C ASP A 102 -35.47 5.65 6.59
N GLY A 103 -34.69 6.72 6.35
CA GLY A 103 -34.73 7.94 7.15
C GLY A 103 -34.05 7.87 8.53
N VAL A 104 -33.42 6.73 8.86
CA VAL A 104 -32.69 6.53 10.12
C VAL A 104 -31.20 6.35 9.83
N LEU A 105 -30.35 7.05 10.59
CA LEU A 105 -28.90 6.86 10.59
C LEU A 105 -28.58 5.50 11.24
N THR A 106 -28.27 4.50 10.42
CA THR A 106 -27.85 3.19 10.90
C THR A 106 -26.33 3.02 10.74
N PHE A 107 -25.69 2.45 11.76
CA PHE A 107 -24.28 2.06 11.66
C PHE A 107 -24.14 0.97 10.62
N LYS A 108 -23.21 1.14 9.68
CA LYS A 108 -22.95 0.15 8.62
C LYS A 108 -22.60 -1.21 9.26
N SER A 109 -23.33 -2.26 8.87
CA SER A 109 -23.11 -3.61 9.39
C SER A 109 -21.68 -4.10 9.09
N TRP A 110 -21.04 -4.72 10.09
CA TRP A 110 -19.66 -5.23 10.04
C TRP A 110 -19.42 -6.23 8.90
N GLU A 111 -20.49 -6.84 8.37
CA GLU A 111 -20.45 -7.79 7.26
C GLU A 111 -20.10 -7.18 5.89
N THR A 112 -20.32 -5.87 5.70
CA THR A 112 -19.95 -5.18 4.44
C THR A 112 -18.59 -4.48 4.49
N VAL A 113 -17.90 -4.54 5.64
CA VAL A 113 -16.57 -3.93 5.78
C VAL A 113 -15.55 -4.86 5.14
N ARG A 114 -14.91 -4.40 4.05
CA ARG A 114 -13.86 -5.14 3.37
C ARG A 114 -12.57 -5.08 4.20
N ILE A 115 -12.41 -6.03 5.12
CA ILE A 115 -11.31 -6.07 6.10
C ILE A 115 -9.93 -6.12 5.42
N PHE A 116 -9.80 -6.88 4.32
CA PHE A 116 -8.55 -7.06 3.56
C PHE A 116 -8.50 -6.26 2.25
N GLY A 117 -8.42 -4.94 2.36
CA GLY A 117 -8.10 -4.07 1.24
C GLY A 117 -6.62 -4.10 0.82
N VAL A 118 -6.31 -3.41 -0.28
CA VAL A 118 -4.94 -3.30 -0.81
C VAL A 118 -4.01 -2.62 0.21
N LEU A 119 -4.51 -1.62 0.94
CA LEU A 119 -3.70 -0.86 1.89
C LEU A 119 -3.28 -1.69 3.13
N GLN A 120 -4.15 -2.58 3.60
CA GLN A 120 -3.85 -3.52 4.68
C GLN A 120 -2.76 -4.51 4.27
N ARG A 121 -2.82 -5.02 3.03
CA ARG A 121 -1.78 -5.91 2.48
C ARG A 121 -0.43 -5.20 2.37
N ILE A 122 -0.44 -3.95 1.90
CA ILE A 122 0.78 -3.11 1.85
C ILE A 122 1.34 -2.87 3.25
N ALA A 123 0.49 -2.62 4.25
CA ALA A 123 0.92 -2.43 5.63
C ALA A 123 1.67 -3.66 6.15
N LEU A 124 1.10 -4.86 5.98
CA LEU A 124 1.72 -6.11 6.41
C LEU A 124 3.03 -6.38 5.67
N ALA A 125 3.05 -6.21 4.35
CA ALA A 125 4.25 -6.40 3.55
C ALA A 125 5.37 -5.42 3.93
N TYR A 126 5.02 -4.14 4.21
CA TYR A 126 5.96 -3.14 4.73
C TYR A 126 6.53 -3.57 6.09
N GLY A 127 5.67 -3.96 7.03
CA GLY A 127 6.08 -4.36 8.38
C GLY A 127 7.00 -5.58 8.35
N MET A 128 6.62 -6.63 7.63
CA MET A 128 7.43 -7.84 7.45
C MET A 128 8.77 -7.52 6.76
N GLY A 129 8.73 -6.76 5.67
CA GLY A 129 9.94 -6.36 4.94
C GLY A 129 10.90 -5.53 5.80
N ALA A 130 10.38 -4.57 6.57
CA ALA A 130 11.18 -3.75 7.47
C ALA A 130 11.82 -4.57 8.61
N LEU A 131 11.09 -5.53 9.18
CA LEU A 131 11.63 -6.42 10.20
C LEU A 131 12.71 -7.35 9.61
N LEU A 132 12.46 -7.93 8.43
CA LEU A 132 13.43 -8.78 7.75
C LEU A 132 14.72 -8.02 7.46
N VAL A 133 14.63 -6.83 6.85
CA VAL A 133 15.82 -6.00 6.59
C VAL A 133 16.50 -5.63 7.91
N TYR A 134 15.75 -5.30 8.97
CA TYR A 134 16.35 -4.96 10.26
C TYR A 134 17.14 -6.11 10.88
N PHE A 135 16.56 -7.31 10.97
CA PHE A 135 17.22 -8.47 11.59
C PHE A 135 18.31 -9.10 10.72
N PHE A 136 18.14 -9.12 9.40
CA PHE A 136 19.10 -9.75 8.48
C PHE A 136 20.20 -8.80 8.01
N SER A 137 20.00 -7.48 8.02
CA SER A 137 21.04 -6.51 7.64
C SER A 137 22.10 -6.31 8.72
N THR A 138 21.87 -6.72 9.98
CA THR A 138 22.87 -6.56 11.07
C THR A 138 23.98 -7.61 11.06
N ARG A 139 24.09 -8.46 10.01
CA ARG A 139 25.07 -9.56 9.92
C ARG A 139 26.02 -9.49 8.72
N ALA A 140 26.16 -8.35 8.05
CA ALA A 140 27.16 -8.16 6.99
C ALA A 140 28.21 -7.14 7.42
#